data_AF-A0A2M7X7I3-F1
#
_entry.id   AF-A0A2M7X7I3-F1
#
_cell.length_a   1.000
_cell.length_b   1.000
_cell.length_c   1.000
_cell.angle_alpha   90.00
_cell.angle_beta   90.00
_cell.angle_gamma   90.00
#
_symmetry.space_group_name_H-M   'P 1'
#
loop_
_entity.id
_entity.type
_entity.pdbx_description
1 polymer ?
#
loop_
_entity_poly.entity_id
_entity_poly.type
_entity_poly.pdbx_seq_one_letter_code
_entity_poly.pdbx_strand_id
1 'polypeptide(L)'
;TLAPVATVVGLAFQLYDPDQLLSPQTERGITLALIPRATPGLEIGRRHLPLNVPFQNGPVRGKDVFIPISYLIGGESMIGQGWRMLIESLSVGRSISLPSSSAGGCRMGVAASGAYARIRKQFQMPIGRFEGIEEALARIGGHTYAVTALARMTAAAVDQGEKPAVPSAIAKYHATETAAAVVKDVMDIHGGKAIILGPSNYVGRAYQAAPISITVEGANILTRSMIIFGQGAIRCHPFVLKEMQAAQLTDPRERSRVFDQLLFGHIGFAISNGVRALALGLTHANAARAPIGDASTAKFYKKITRYSAVLALCADTSMAVLGGKLKVKEKLSGRIGDVLSNLYIMSAMLKRYEDQGRPRMDYPFLAWAMYDCVYKMQTAIDGVLRNFPLRPVAWLLRALVFPIGMHEKTPGDRLGHRVCTLMLSPNEARDRLVEGAYLGANANNPVGRMHHALGKIISAEPIERKLMKALKAGQIKAHEAASQVAEALSSGILSGDEANLLGEVRALVHEFISVDDFDSSEFQSRQAAEPSPRLKSVA
;
A
#
# COMPACT_ATOMS: atom_id res chain seq x y z
N THR A 1 13.88 11.44 -11.87
CA THR A 1 12.46 11.88 -11.92
C THR A 1 12.40 13.37 -12.24
N LEU A 2 11.38 13.84 -12.96
CA LEU A 2 11.17 15.24 -13.42
C LEU A 2 12.24 15.87 -14.33
N ALA A 3 13.39 15.23 -14.56
CA ALA A 3 14.49 15.78 -15.37
C ALA A 3 14.07 16.48 -16.68
N PRO A 4 13.15 15.95 -17.53
CA PRO A 4 12.79 16.64 -18.77
C PRO A 4 12.30 18.08 -18.57
N VAL A 5 11.59 18.33 -17.46
CA VAL A 5 10.90 19.59 -17.15
C VAL A 5 11.49 20.34 -15.94
N ALA A 6 12.52 19.78 -15.29
CA ALA A 6 13.10 20.37 -14.09
C ALA A 6 13.83 21.69 -14.38
N THR A 7 13.62 22.70 -13.54
CA THR A 7 14.33 23.99 -13.55
C THR A 7 15.56 24.01 -12.65
N VAL A 8 15.60 23.12 -11.65
CA VAL A 8 16.71 22.89 -10.71
C VAL A 8 16.93 21.38 -10.56
N VAL A 9 18.19 20.97 -10.44
CA VAL A 9 18.60 19.57 -10.29
C VAL A 9 19.33 19.39 -8.96
N GLY A 10 18.86 18.47 -8.12
CA GLY A 10 19.64 17.97 -6.99
C GLY A 10 20.64 16.92 -7.46
N LEU A 11 21.93 17.16 -7.25
CA LEU A 11 23.01 16.25 -7.61
C LEU A 11 23.70 15.71 -6.36
N ALA A 12 23.79 14.38 -6.24
CA ALA A 12 24.66 13.72 -5.28
C ALA A 12 25.93 13.25 -6.01
N PHE A 13 27.10 13.57 -5.48
CA PHE A 13 28.39 13.21 -6.08
C PHE A 13 29.44 12.93 -5.00
N GLN A 14 30.41 12.09 -5.32
CA GLN A 14 31.60 11.91 -4.49
C GLN A 14 32.52 13.11 -4.70
N LEU A 15 32.80 13.87 -3.63
CA LEU A 15 33.69 15.01 -3.72
C LEU A 15 35.15 14.58 -3.49
N TYR A 16 36.01 14.97 -4.42
CA TYR A 16 37.46 14.86 -4.32
C TYR A 16 38.08 16.25 -4.30
N ASP A 17 39.04 16.47 -3.41
CA ASP A 17 39.83 17.68 -3.24
C ASP A 17 41.31 17.35 -3.53
N PRO A 18 41.68 17.16 -4.82
CA PRO A 18 43.02 16.69 -5.20
C PRO A 18 44.12 17.69 -4.80
N ASP A 19 43.80 18.98 -4.84
CA ASP A 19 44.72 20.06 -4.54
C ASP A 19 44.68 20.48 -3.05
N GLN A 20 43.90 19.77 -2.23
CA GLN A 20 43.77 19.97 -0.77
C GLN A 20 43.40 21.42 -0.38
N LEU A 21 42.55 22.06 -1.19
CA LEU A 21 42.16 23.46 -1.02
C LEU A 21 41.23 23.66 0.19
N LEU A 22 40.45 22.63 0.55
CA LEU A 22 39.47 22.69 1.63
C LEU A 22 39.95 21.91 2.87
N SER A 23 40.70 20.83 2.69
CA SER A 23 41.36 20.15 3.81
C SER A 23 42.51 19.22 3.37
N PRO A 24 43.32 18.71 4.32
CA PRO A 24 44.37 17.73 4.04
C PRO A 24 43.88 16.37 3.46
N GLN A 25 42.59 16.06 3.55
CA GLN A 25 42.00 14.82 3.04
C GLN A 25 41.51 15.00 1.59
N THR A 26 42.05 14.19 0.67
CA THR A 26 41.67 14.22 -0.75
C THR A 26 40.27 13.68 -1.03
N GLU A 27 39.82 12.62 -0.35
CA GLU A 27 38.47 12.10 -0.49
C GLU A 27 37.57 12.67 0.60
N ARG A 28 36.53 13.42 0.21
CA ARG A 28 35.69 14.18 1.14
C ARG A 28 34.34 13.51 1.41
N GLY A 29 33.97 12.48 0.65
CA GLY A 29 32.70 11.77 0.78
C GLY A 29 31.59 12.30 -0.12
N ILE A 30 30.41 11.68 -0.01
CA ILE A 30 29.22 12.05 -0.78
C ILE A 30 28.75 13.44 -0.35
N THR A 31 28.60 14.34 -1.31
CA THR A 31 28.16 15.72 -1.14
C THR A 31 26.98 16.01 -2.06
N LEU A 32 26.10 16.93 -1.65
CA LEU A 32 24.90 17.29 -2.41
C LEU A 32 24.98 18.75 -2.88
N ALA A 33 24.57 18.99 -4.13
CA ALA A 33 24.42 20.33 -4.69
C ALA A 33 23.05 20.53 -5.35
N LEU A 34 22.59 21.78 -5.39
CA LEU A 34 21.45 22.22 -6.19
C LEU A 34 21.93 23.03 -7.39
N ILE A 35 21.67 22.53 -8.59
CA ILE A 35 22.25 23.06 -9.83
C ILE A 35 21.10 23.60 -10.71
N PRO A 36 21.12 24.89 -11.11
CA PRO A 36 20.17 25.42 -12.09
C PRO A 36 20.24 24.66 -13.41
N ARG A 37 19.10 24.44 -14.07
CA ARG A 37 19.01 23.76 -15.37
C ARG A 37 19.93 24.37 -16.43
N ALA A 38 20.08 25.70 -16.40
CA ALA A 38 20.87 26.46 -17.38
C ALA A 38 22.38 26.48 -17.10
N THR A 39 22.86 25.73 -16.10
CA THR A 39 24.29 25.67 -15.79
C THR A 39 25.08 25.18 -17.01
N PRO A 40 26.10 25.92 -17.48
CA PRO A 40 26.90 25.51 -18.63
C PRO A 40 27.47 24.09 -18.46
N GLY A 41 27.40 23.29 -19.52
CA GLY A 41 27.85 21.90 -19.53
C GLY A 41 26.82 20.87 -19.05
N LEU A 42 25.66 21.29 -18.52
CA LEU A 42 24.58 20.39 -18.11
C LEU A 42 23.65 20.05 -19.30
N GLU A 43 23.54 18.77 -19.66
CA GLU A 43 22.60 18.25 -20.66
C GLU A 43 21.37 17.66 -19.96
N ILE A 44 20.20 18.26 -20.23
CA ILE A 44 18.92 17.87 -19.63
C ILE A 44 17.77 18.17 -20.58
N GLY A 45 16.72 17.34 -20.57
CA GLY A 45 15.51 17.55 -21.38
C GLY A 45 15.01 16.30 -22.10
N ARG A 46 15.89 15.33 -22.36
CA ARG A 46 15.50 14.05 -22.95
C ARG A 46 14.58 13.28 -22.00
N ARG A 47 13.64 12.50 -22.56
CA ARG A 47 12.63 11.75 -21.80
C ARG A 47 12.75 10.24 -22.02
N HIS A 48 12.67 9.49 -20.92
CA HIS A 48 12.42 8.05 -20.90
C HIS A 48 10.92 7.76 -21.08
N LEU A 49 10.60 6.55 -21.56
CA LEU A 49 9.21 6.09 -21.71
C LEU A 49 8.90 4.99 -20.67
N PRO A 50 8.70 5.36 -19.38
CA PRO A 50 8.41 4.39 -18.33
C PRO A 50 7.00 3.84 -18.52
N LEU A 51 6.88 2.63 -19.09
CA LEU A 51 5.61 1.91 -19.26
C LEU A 51 4.49 2.77 -19.87
N ASN A 52 4.83 3.72 -20.75
CA ASN A 52 3.87 4.65 -21.35
C ASN A 52 2.95 5.40 -20.37
N VAL A 53 3.35 5.57 -19.10
CA VAL A 53 2.61 6.37 -18.12
C VAL A 53 3.10 7.82 -18.13
N PRO A 54 2.27 8.80 -17.71
CA PRO A 54 2.64 10.22 -17.65
C PRO A 54 3.60 10.53 -16.49
N PHE A 55 4.69 9.76 -16.38
CA PHE A 55 5.76 9.92 -15.41
C PHE A 55 6.95 10.59 -16.09
N GLN A 56 7.16 11.88 -15.80
CA GLN A 56 8.29 12.64 -16.33
C GLN A 56 9.59 12.05 -15.77
N ASN A 57 10.36 11.42 -16.63
CA ASN A 57 11.60 10.75 -16.29
C ASN A 57 12.57 10.94 -17.46
N GLY A 58 13.84 11.17 -17.17
CA GLY A 58 14.84 11.52 -18.17
C GLY A 58 16.24 11.50 -17.57
N PRO A 59 17.27 11.34 -18.40
CA PRO A 59 18.64 11.41 -17.93
C PRO A 59 19.05 12.86 -17.66
N VAL A 60 20.01 13.03 -16.76
CA VAL A 60 20.80 14.25 -16.59
C VAL A 60 22.24 13.86 -16.86
N ARG A 61 22.95 14.63 -17.70
CA ARG A 61 24.38 14.43 -17.97
C ARG A 61 25.10 15.75 -17.80
N GLY A 62 26.39 15.67 -17.50
CA GLY A 62 27.25 16.83 -17.45
C GLY A 62 28.69 16.43 -17.68
N LYS A 63 29.44 17.30 -18.34
CA LYS A 63 30.89 17.20 -18.48
C LYS A 63 31.47 18.58 -18.22
N ASP A 64 32.54 18.64 -17.42
CA ASP A 64 33.25 19.89 -17.07
C ASP A 64 32.29 20.98 -16.56
N VAL A 65 31.29 20.58 -15.76
CA VAL A 65 30.27 21.47 -15.19
C VAL A 65 30.84 22.20 -13.98
N PHE A 66 30.97 23.51 -14.06
CA PHE A 66 31.37 24.33 -12.94
C PHE A 66 30.21 24.49 -11.94
N ILE A 67 30.44 24.08 -10.69
CA ILE A 67 29.47 24.19 -9.59
C ILE A 67 30.10 25.04 -8.48
N PRO A 68 29.59 26.26 -8.22
CA PRO A 68 30.04 27.07 -7.09
C PRO A 68 29.82 26.36 -5.75
N ILE A 69 30.71 26.56 -4.77
CA ILE A 69 30.55 26.02 -3.41
C ILE A 69 29.22 26.47 -2.77
N SER A 70 28.73 27.66 -3.09
CA SER A 70 27.44 28.17 -2.61
C SER A 70 26.23 27.32 -3.07
N TYR A 71 26.39 26.45 -4.06
CA TYR A 71 25.35 25.51 -4.49
C TYR A 71 25.32 24.23 -3.65
N LEU A 72 26.33 24.00 -2.81
CA LEU A 72 26.32 22.88 -1.89
C LEU A 72 25.20 23.06 -0.87
N ILE A 73 24.39 22.01 -0.68
CA ILE A 73 23.28 22.04 0.28
C ILE A 73 23.87 22.11 1.69
N GLY A 74 23.62 23.21 2.40
CA GLY A 74 24.20 23.47 3.72
C GLY A 74 25.67 23.94 3.69
N GLY A 75 26.18 24.32 2.52
CA GLY A 75 27.51 24.91 2.36
C GLY A 75 28.67 23.95 2.67
N GLU A 76 29.87 24.50 2.83
CA GLU A 76 31.11 23.73 3.05
C GLU A 76 31.05 22.83 4.29
N SER A 77 30.37 23.27 5.36
CA SER A 77 30.22 22.50 6.60
C SER A 77 29.52 21.15 6.43
N MET A 78 28.81 20.97 5.31
CA MET A 78 28.07 19.75 5.02
C MET A 78 28.72 18.86 3.95
N ILE A 79 29.94 19.21 3.52
CA ILE A 79 30.76 18.32 2.69
C ILE A 79 30.90 16.95 3.36
N GLY A 80 30.72 15.89 2.57
CA GLY A 80 30.78 14.50 3.05
C GLY A 80 29.57 14.01 3.84
N GLN A 81 28.63 14.91 4.18
CA GLN A 81 27.42 14.56 4.93
C GLN A 81 26.24 14.17 4.03
N GLY A 82 26.43 14.10 2.71
CA GLY A 82 25.36 13.91 1.73
C GLY A 82 24.64 12.57 1.88
N TRP A 83 25.33 11.49 2.26
CA TRP A 83 24.67 10.21 2.53
C TRP A 83 23.67 10.31 3.69
N ARG A 84 24.05 10.97 4.80
CA ARG A 84 23.16 11.20 5.94
C ARG A 84 21.92 12.00 5.52
N MET A 85 22.13 13.10 4.78
CA MET A 85 21.03 13.91 4.26
C MET A 85 20.05 13.12 3.38
N LEU A 86 20.58 12.32 2.44
CA LEU A 86 19.76 11.51 1.54
C LEU A 86 18.91 10.50 2.30
N ILE A 87 19.50 9.80 3.27
CA ILE A 87 18.77 8.82 4.07
C ILE A 87 17.69 9.49 4.94
N GLU A 88 18.00 10.63 5.56
CA GLU A 88 17.01 11.39 6.35
C GLU A 88 15.84 11.87 5.48
N SER A 89 16.12 12.48 4.32
CA SER A 89 15.08 12.96 3.40
C SER A 89 14.27 11.79 2.80
N LEU A 90 14.93 10.67 2.48
CA LEU A 90 14.28 9.51 1.89
C LEU A 90 13.33 8.83 2.89
N SER A 91 13.67 8.79 4.17
CA SER A 91 12.77 8.29 5.22
C SER A 91 11.49 9.11 5.33
N VAL A 92 11.56 10.43 5.16
CA VAL A 92 10.38 11.30 5.13
C VAL A 92 9.56 11.07 3.85
N GLY A 93 10.21 11.06 2.69
CA GLY A 93 9.54 10.84 1.39
C GLY A 93 8.75 9.53 1.35
N ARG A 94 9.36 8.44 1.84
CA ARG A 94 8.74 7.10 1.94
C ARG A 94 7.54 7.03 2.87
N SER A 95 7.44 7.92 3.86
CA SER A 95 6.30 7.98 4.77
C SER A 95 5.07 8.64 4.16
N ILE A 96 5.27 9.49 3.13
CA ILE A 96 4.23 10.38 2.62
C ILE A 96 3.83 9.98 1.20
N SER A 97 4.74 10.10 0.23
CA SER A 97 4.40 10.16 -1.20
C SER A 97 3.79 8.86 -1.73
N LEU A 98 4.55 7.78 -1.71
CA LEU A 98 4.10 6.48 -2.24
C LEU A 98 2.95 5.87 -1.41
N PRO A 99 2.99 5.84 -0.06
CA PRO A 99 1.86 5.35 0.72
C PRO A 99 0.57 6.12 0.47
N SER A 100 0.63 7.46 0.36
CA SER A 100 -0.56 8.27 0.09
C SER A 100 -1.10 8.06 -1.32
N SER A 101 -0.21 7.95 -2.32
CA SER A 101 -0.59 7.65 -3.70
C SER A 101 -1.24 6.27 -3.81
N SER A 102 -0.67 5.26 -3.16
CA SER A 102 -1.25 3.91 -3.05
C SER A 102 -2.59 3.91 -2.33
N ALA A 103 -2.72 4.64 -1.22
CA ALA A 103 -3.99 4.80 -0.51
C ALA A 103 -5.06 5.45 -1.39
N GLY A 104 -4.70 6.49 -2.16
CA GLY A 104 -5.59 7.12 -3.14
C GLY A 104 -6.05 6.14 -4.23
N GLY A 105 -5.13 5.36 -4.80
CA GLY A 105 -5.44 4.30 -5.76
C GLY A 105 -6.42 3.25 -5.21
N CYS A 106 -6.20 2.80 -3.97
CA CYS A 106 -7.11 1.86 -3.30
C CYS A 106 -8.51 2.45 -3.09
N ARG A 107 -8.61 3.72 -2.65
CA ARG A 107 -9.90 4.43 -2.50
C ARG A 107 -10.66 4.53 -3.82
N MET A 108 -9.95 4.85 -4.90
CA MET A 108 -10.54 4.86 -6.26
C MET A 108 -11.01 3.47 -6.66
N GLY A 109 -10.27 2.41 -6.31
CA GLY A 109 -10.69 1.03 -6.53
C GLY A 109 -11.98 0.66 -5.80
N VAL A 110 -12.15 1.10 -4.55
CA VAL A 110 -13.43 0.92 -3.81
C VAL A 110 -14.58 1.65 -4.51
N ALA A 111 -14.37 2.92 -4.87
CA ALA A 111 -15.39 3.74 -5.50
C ALA A 111 -15.83 3.17 -6.86
N ALA A 112 -14.87 2.79 -7.70
CA ALA A 112 -15.10 2.22 -9.02
C ALA A 112 -15.74 0.83 -8.95
N SER A 113 -15.10 -0.13 -8.27
CA SER A 113 -15.57 -1.52 -8.25
C SER A 113 -16.90 -1.69 -7.52
N GLY A 114 -17.13 -0.95 -6.44
CA GLY A 114 -18.41 -1.01 -5.72
C GLY A 114 -19.59 -0.56 -6.58
N ALA A 115 -19.42 0.53 -7.34
CA ALA A 115 -20.46 1.01 -8.25
C ALA A 115 -20.59 0.13 -9.49
N TYR A 116 -19.46 -0.19 -10.14
CA TYR A 116 -19.44 -1.01 -11.36
C TYR A 116 -20.05 -2.40 -11.13
N ALA A 117 -19.76 -3.04 -10.00
CA ALA A 117 -20.31 -4.35 -9.67
C ALA A 117 -21.85 -4.33 -9.47
N ARG A 118 -22.42 -3.15 -9.17
CA ARG A 118 -23.87 -2.96 -9.12
C ARG A 118 -24.47 -2.64 -10.50
N ILE A 119 -23.75 -1.83 -11.29
CA ILE A 119 -24.14 -1.40 -12.64
C ILE A 119 -24.14 -2.56 -13.63
N ARG A 120 -23.03 -3.31 -13.68
CA ARG A 120 -22.83 -4.38 -14.65
C ARG A 120 -23.71 -5.56 -14.28
N LYS A 121 -24.49 -6.04 -15.26
CA LYS A 121 -25.33 -7.22 -15.13
C LYS A 121 -24.87 -8.33 -16.05
N GLN A 122 -24.88 -9.56 -15.55
CA GLN A 122 -24.72 -10.80 -16.29
C GLN A 122 -25.70 -11.82 -15.73
N PHE A 123 -26.18 -12.74 -16.57
CA PHE A 123 -27.19 -13.73 -16.16
C PHE A 123 -28.40 -13.09 -15.45
N GLN A 124 -28.85 -11.93 -15.95
CA GLN A 124 -30.01 -11.18 -15.46
C GLN A 124 -29.90 -10.63 -14.02
N MET A 125 -28.69 -10.53 -13.45
CA MET A 125 -28.45 -9.95 -12.13
C MET A 125 -27.18 -9.10 -12.07
N PRO A 126 -27.07 -8.15 -11.12
CA PRO A 126 -25.82 -7.42 -10.88
C PRO A 126 -24.67 -8.36 -10.56
N ILE A 127 -23.49 -8.12 -11.14
CA ILE A 127 -22.33 -9.02 -10.96
C ILE A 127 -21.84 -9.07 -9.51
N GLY A 128 -22.07 -8.02 -8.73
CA GLY A 128 -21.74 -7.97 -7.30
C GLY A 128 -22.50 -8.98 -6.44
N ARG A 129 -23.47 -9.71 -7.00
CA ARG A 129 -24.21 -10.79 -6.33
C ARG A 129 -23.58 -12.18 -6.54
N PHE A 130 -22.52 -12.30 -7.33
CA PHE A 130 -21.78 -13.55 -7.51
C PHE A 130 -20.65 -13.66 -6.49
N GLU A 131 -20.54 -14.79 -5.80
CA GLU A 131 -19.54 -15.02 -4.73
C GLU A 131 -18.10 -14.77 -5.19
N GLY A 132 -17.74 -15.11 -6.44
CA GLY A 132 -16.42 -14.81 -6.98
C GLY A 132 -16.11 -13.32 -7.09
N ILE A 133 -17.12 -12.48 -7.38
CA ILE A 133 -16.99 -11.02 -7.34
C ILE A 133 -16.97 -10.51 -5.90
N GLU A 134 -17.77 -11.12 -5.01
CA GLU A 134 -17.78 -10.78 -3.59
C GLU A 134 -16.40 -11.00 -2.96
N GLU A 135 -15.69 -12.06 -3.32
CA GLU A 135 -14.35 -12.35 -2.82
C GLU A 135 -13.34 -11.25 -3.20
N ALA A 136 -13.36 -10.81 -4.46
CA ALA A 136 -12.52 -9.71 -4.94
C ALA A 136 -12.90 -8.37 -4.29
N LEU A 137 -14.20 -8.06 -4.16
CA LEU A 137 -14.66 -6.86 -3.46
C LEU A 137 -14.25 -6.87 -1.99
N ALA A 138 -14.33 -8.02 -1.32
CA ALA A 138 -13.91 -8.16 0.07
C ALA A 138 -12.42 -7.84 0.26
N ARG A 139 -11.56 -8.33 -0.64
CA ARG A 139 -10.14 -7.98 -0.68
C ARG A 139 -9.94 -6.49 -0.88
N ILE A 140 -10.57 -5.90 -1.90
CA ILE A 140 -10.49 -4.46 -2.17
C ILE A 140 -10.87 -3.63 -0.93
N GLY A 141 -12.01 -3.91 -0.31
CA GLY A 141 -12.50 -3.15 0.85
C GLY A 141 -11.58 -3.26 2.06
N GLY A 142 -11.22 -4.49 2.45
CA GLY A 142 -10.39 -4.71 3.62
C GLY A 142 -8.95 -4.22 3.45
N HIS A 143 -8.33 -4.46 2.30
CA HIS A 143 -7.00 -3.94 1.98
C HIS A 143 -6.97 -2.41 1.92
N THR A 144 -8.01 -1.78 1.37
CA THR A 144 -8.13 -0.32 1.38
C THR A 144 -8.19 0.24 2.80
N TYR A 145 -8.95 -0.41 3.70
CA TYR A 145 -9.03 0.01 5.10
C TYR A 145 -7.65 -0.05 5.79
N ALA A 146 -6.88 -1.11 5.54
CA ALA A 146 -5.52 -1.28 6.07
C ALA A 146 -4.53 -0.24 5.53
N VAL A 147 -4.46 -0.07 4.20
CA VAL A 147 -3.49 0.83 3.55
C VAL A 147 -3.76 2.30 3.91
N THR A 148 -5.02 2.71 3.93
CA THR A 148 -5.39 4.10 4.26
C THR A 148 -5.10 4.42 5.73
N ALA A 149 -5.29 3.47 6.64
CA ALA A 149 -4.88 3.62 8.05
C ALA A 149 -3.36 3.69 8.20
N LEU A 150 -2.62 2.80 7.51
CA LEU A 150 -1.16 2.75 7.50
C LEU A 150 -0.54 4.07 7.01
N ALA A 151 -1.02 4.57 5.87
CA ALA A 151 -0.54 5.81 5.28
C ALA A 151 -0.79 7.00 6.21
N ARG A 152 -2.01 7.11 6.77
CA ARG A 152 -2.38 8.22 7.67
C ARG A 152 -1.56 8.22 8.96
N MET A 153 -1.42 7.07 9.63
CA MET A 153 -0.64 6.98 10.87
C MET A 153 0.84 7.34 10.64
N THR A 154 1.42 6.88 9.54
CA THR A 154 2.85 7.10 9.25
C THR A 154 3.12 8.55 8.83
N ALA A 155 2.21 9.16 8.06
CA ALA A 155 2.29 10.59 7.75
C ALA A 155 2.11 11.46 9.02
N ALA A 156 1.18 11.09 9.91
CA ALA A 156 0.97 11.81 11.17
C ALA A 156 2.20 11.78 12.09
N ALA A 157 2.98 10.69 12.09
CA ALA A 157 4.24 10.64 12.84
C ALA A 157 5.23 11.69 12.31
N VAL A 158 5.36 11.84 10.99
CA VAL A 158 6.21 12.87 10.39
C VAL A 158 5.71 14.28 10.74
N ASP A 159 4.41 14.50 10.70
CA ASP A 159 3.78 15.77 11.06
C ASP A 159 4.06 16.18 12.52
N GLN A 160 4.24 15.18 13.41
CA GLN A 160 4.66 15.38 14.81
C GLN A 160 6.18 15.63 14.98
N GLY A 161 6.93 15.73 13.89
CA GLY A 161 8.38 15.93 13.90
C GLY A 161 9.20 14.64 14.04
N GLU A 162 8.56 13.47 14.05
CA GLU A 162 9.28 12.19 14.11
C GLU A 162 9.99 11.89 12.79
N LYS A 163 11.09 11.12 12.87
CA LYS A 163 11.83 10.60 11.71
C LYS A 163 11.67 9.07 11.63
N PRO A 164 10.48 8.55 11.25
CA PRO A 164 10.16 7.14 11.43
C PRO A 164 10.82 6.24 10.36
N ALA A 165 12.11 5.94 10.49
CA ALA A 165 12.86 5.17 9.49
C ALA A 165 12.29 3.77 9.22
N VAL A 166 11.95 3.00 10.27
CA VAL A 166 11.38 1.64 10.11
C VAL A 166 9.90 1.68 9.69
N PRO A 167 9.02 2.48 10.33
CA PRO A 167 7.64 2.62 9.86
C PRO A 167 7.53 3.14 8.42
N SER A 168 8.41 4.04 7.97
CA SER A 168 8.41 4.52 6.58
C SER A 168 8.65 3.38 5.57
N ALA A 169 9.56 2.44 5.90
CA ALA A 169 9.82 1.28 5.07
C ALA A 169 8.63 0.31 5.05
N ILE A 170 7.97 0.10 6.20
CA ILE A 170 6.75 -0.70 6.31
C ILE A 170 5.64 -0.08 5.46
N ALA A 171 5.41 1.23 5.60
CA ALA A 171 4.39 1.96 4.85
C ALA A 171 4.63 1.87 3.35
N LYS A 172 5.84 2.19 2.88
CA LYS A 172 6.17 2.13 1.45
C LYS A 172 5.99 0.72 0.88
N TYR A 173 6.55 -0.29 1.54
CA TYR A 173 6.50 -1.67 1.06
C TYR A 173 5.04 -2.18 1.00
N HIS A 174 4.32 -2.14 2.13
CA HIS A 174 2.99 -2.74 2.20
C HIS A 174 1.94 -1.95 1.44
N ALA A 175 2.01 -0.61 1.41
CA ALA A 175 1.03 0.18 0.66
C ALA A 175 1.15 -0.07 -0.84
N THR A 176 2.38 -0.14 -1.39
CA THR A 176 2.60 -0.33 -2.83
C THR A 176 2.24 -1.75 -3.29
N GLU A 177 2.65 -2.78 -2.55
CA GLU A 177 2.25 -4.18 -2.84
C GLU A 177 0.73 -4.36 -2.74
N THR A 178 0.12 -3.79 -1.71
CA THR A 178 -1.34 -3.93 -1.51
C THR A 178 -2.11 -3.17 -2.59
N ALA A 179 -1.67 -1.97 -2.98
CA ALA A 179 -2.30 -1.25 -4.10
C ALA A 179 -2.17 -2.00 -5.43
N ALA A 180 -1.04 -2.68 -5.67
CA ALA A 180 -0.86 -3.55 -6.84
C ALA A 180 -1.82 -4.75 -6.83
N ALA A 181 -2.04 -5.36 -5.66
CA ALA A 181 -3.04 -6.42 -5.51
C ALA A 181 -4.48 -5.91 -5.71
N VAL A 182 -4.81 -4.76 -5.11
CA VAL A 182 -6.14 -4.13 -5.26
C VAL A 182 -6.43 -3.80 -6.72
N VAL A 183 -5.49 -3.16 -7.45
CA VAL A 183 -5.73 -2.83 -8.86
C VAL A 183 -5.86 -4.08 -9.73
N LYS A 184 -5.20 -5.19 -9.40
CA LYS A 184 -5.41 -6.47 -10.07
C LYS A 184 -6.85 -6.98 -9.88
N ASP A 185 -7.38 -6.92 -8.66
CA ASP A 185 -8.78 -7.28 -8.39
C ASP A 185 -9.76 -6.32 -9.11
N VAL A 186 -9.43 -5.02 -9.18
CA VAL A 186 -10.22 -4.05 -9.95
C VAL A 186 -10.25 -4.40 -11.44
N MET A 187 -9.09 -4.73 -12.03
CA MET A 187 -9.01 -5.16 -13.44
C MET A 187 -9.92 -6.35 -13.72
N ASP A 188 -9.91 -7.34 -12.83
CA ASP A 188 -10.69 -8.58 -12.98
C ASP A 188 -12.20 -8.32 -12.92
N ILE A 189 -12.66 -7.56 -11.92
CA ILE A 189 -14.09 -7.19 -11.77
C ILE A 189 -14.60 -6.40 -12.99
N HIS A 190 -13.78 -5.53 -13.55
CA HIS A 190 -14.18 -4.66 -14.66
C HIS A 190 -14.08 -5.34 -16.03
N GLY A 191 -13.23 -6.36 -16.16
CA GLY A 191 -13.02 -7.12 -17.38
C GLY A 191 -12.61 -6.22 -18.55
N GLY A 192 -13.32 -6.35 -19.68
CA GLY A 192 -13.06 -5.57 -20.89
C GLY A 192 -12.98 -4.05 -20.65
N LYS A 193 -13.78 -3.50 -19.72
CA LYS A 193 -13.77 -2.06 -19.40
C LYS A 193 -12.43 -1.57 -18.83
N ALA A 194 -11.71 -2.44 -18.14
CA ALA A 194 -10.38 -2.12 -17.60
C ALA A 194 -9.24 -2.46 -18.57
N ILE A 195 -9.45 -3.42 -19.48
CA ILE A 195 -8.44 -3.90 -20.43
C ILE A 195 -8.32 -2.97 -21.65
N ILE A 196 -9.43 -2.55 -22.24
CA ILE A 196 -9.43 -1.73 -23.46
C ILE A 196 -9.02 -0.30 -23.08
N LEU A 197 -7.81 0.10 -23.47
CA LEU A 197 -7.29 1.44 -23.21
C LEU A 197 -7.88 2.43 -24.23
N GLY A 198 -8.33 3.57 -23.73
CA GLY A 198 -8.87 4.67 -24.52
C GLY A 198 -9.38 5.79 -23.62
N PRO A 199 -10.01 6.84 -24.17
CA PRO A 199 -10.52 7.98 -23.39
C PRO A 199 -11.49 7.61 -22.27
N SER A 200 -12.26 6.52 -22.40
CA SER A 200 -13.23 6.09 -21.38
C SER A 200 -12.66 5.11 -20.36
N ASN A 201 -11.41 4.66 -20.51
CA ASN A 201 -10.74 3.77 -19.57
C ASN A 201 -10.18 4.52 -18.36
N TYR A 202 -10.53 4.06 -17.15
CA TYR A 202 -10.09 4.67 -15.88
C TYR A 202 -9.28 3.73 -14.98
N VAL A 203 -8.92 2.54 -15.44
CA VAL A 203 -8.23 1.50 -14.61
C VAL A 203 -6.90 1.06 -15.21
N GLY A 204 -6.85 0.79 -16.52
CA GLY A 204 -5.72 0.10 -17.15
C GLY A 204 -4.38 0.82 -16.99
N ARG A 205 -4.38 2.17 -17.01
CA ARG A 205 -3.18 2.97 -16.76
C ARG A 205 -2.67 2.86 -15.32
N ALA A 206 -3.57 2.74 -14.34
CA ALA A 206 -3.18 2.53 -12.94
C ALA A 206 -2.52 1.15 -12.76
N TYR A 207 -3.07 0.11 -13.40
CA TYR A 207 -2.46 -1.23 -13.43
C TYR A 207 -1.06 -1.19 -14.05
N GLN A 208 -0.92 -0.54 -15.21
CA GLN A 208 0.36 -0.36 -15.90
C GLN A 208 1.39 0.42 -15.06
N ALA A 209 0.95 1.38 -14.25
CA ALA A 209 1.80 2.19 -13.40
C ALA A 209 2.25 1.47 -12.11
N ALA A 210 1.52 0.45 -11.64
CA ALA A 210 1.74 -0.17 -10.33
C ALA A 210 3.19 -0.60 -10.05
N PRO A 211 3.91 -1.24 -11.00
CA PRO A 211 5.31 -1.67 -10.78
C PRO A 211 6.30 -0.52 -10.53
N ILE A 212 6.00 0.69 -10.99
CA ILE A 212 6.88 1.86 -10.80
C ILE A 212 6.97 2.16 -9.30
N SER A 213 5.84 2.23 -8.59
CA SER A 213 5.80 2.51 -7.15
C SER A 213 6.52 1.46 -6.30
N ILE A 214 6.52 0.20 -6.75
CA ILE A 214 7.19 -0.93 -6.10
C ILE A 214 8.73 -0.80 -6.20
N THR A 215 9.22 -0.26 -7.32
CA THR A 215 10.66 -0.26 -7.66
C THR A 215 11.37 1.04 -7.26
N VAL A 216 10.72 2.19 -7.43
CA VAL A 216 11.30 3.50 -7.07
C VAL A 216 11.37 3.68 -5.55
N GLU A 217 12.19 4.66 -5.12
CA GLU A 217 12.47 4.95 -3.70
C GLU A 217 13.00 3.74 -2.91
N GLY A 218 13.68 2.82 -3.60
CA GLY A 218 14.21 1.58 -3.06
C GLY A 218 13.29 0.40 -3.33
N ALA A 219 13.81 -0.59 -4.07
CA ALA A 219 13.04 -1.77 -4.45
C ALA A 219 12.46 -2.48 -3.22
N ASN A 220 11.22 -2.92 -3.34
CA ASN A 220 10.49 -3.61 -2.28
C ASN A 220 11.22 -4.86 -1.77
N ILE A 221 11.95 -5.57 -2.64
CA ILE A 221 12.76 -6.75 -2.29
C ILE A 221 13.81 -6.41 -1.21
N LEU A 222 14.55 -5.32 -1.41
CA LEU A 222 15.57 -4.84 -0.47
C LEU A 222 14.93 -4.20 0.77
N THR A 223 13.84 -3.45 0.57
CA THR A 223 13.10 -2.79 1.65
C THR A 223 12.60 -3.83 2.67
N ARG A 224 11.95 -4.89 2.18
CA ARG A 224 11.42 -5.98 3.01
C ARG A 224 12.53 -6.74 3.74
N SER A 225 13.57 -7.15 3.02
CA SER A 225 14.56 -8.10 3.55
C SER A 225 15.66 -7.44 4.39
N MET A 226 16.06 -6.21 4.07
CA MET A 226 17.16 -5.51 4.74
C MET A 226 16.72 -4.35 5.63
N ILE A 227 15.73 -3.55 5.21
CA ILE A 227 15.40 -2.30 5.92
C ILE A 227 14.44 -2.56 7.07
N ILE A 228 13.27 -3.15 6.80
CA ILE A 228 12.20 -3.32 7.80
C ILE A 228 12.73 -4.07 9.03
N PHE A 229 13.28 -5.27 8.83
CA PHE A 229 13.81 -6.04 9.96
C PHE A 229 15.22 -5.61 10.35
N GLY A 230 16.14 -5.37 9.39
CA GLY A 230 17.53 -5.08 9.75
C GLY A 230 17.71 -3.79 10.56
N GLN A 231 17.03 -2.70 10.17
CA GLN A 231 17.01 -1.49 11.00
C GLN A 231 16.10 -1.65 12.22
N GLY A 232 14.99 -2.38 12.09
CA GLY A 232 14.05 -2.65 13.19
C GLY A 232 14.68 -3.39 14.37
N ALA A 233 15.46 -4.43 14.09
CA ALA A 233 16.13 -5.26 15.10
C ALA A 233 17.15 -4.47 15.94
N ILE A 234 17.68 -3.35 15.42
CA ILE A 234 18.62 -2.49 16.14
C ILE A 234 17.87 -1.32 16.80
N ARG A 235 17.09 -0.55 16.01
CA ARG A 235 16.51 0.71 16.44
C ARG A 235 15.23 0.57 17.26
N CYS A 236 14.46 -0.49 17.04
CA CYS A 236 13.23 -0.74 17.79
C CYS A 236 13.46 -1.65 19.00
N HIS A 237 14.65 -2.27 19.12
CA HIS A 237 14.96 -3.16 20.23
C HIS A 237 15.31 -2.36 21.49
N PRO A 238 14.75 -2.69 22.68
CA PRO A 238 15.00 -1.92 23.90
C PRO A 238 16.46 -1.88 24.37
N PHE A 239 17.27 -2.87 23.96
CA PHE A 239 18.64 -3.10 24.44
C PHE A 239 19.72 -2.98 23.36
N VAL A 240 19.49 -3.42 22.11
CA VAL A 240 20.60 -3.71 21.16
C VAL A 240 21.40 -2.45 20.81
N LEU A 241 20.72 -1.33 20.49
CA LEU A 241 21.41 -0.08 20.19
C LEU A 241 22.21 0.43 21.40
N LYS A 242 21.67 0.27 22.61
CA LYS A 242 22.34 0.69 23.86
C LYS A 242 23.55 -0.18 24.15
N GLU A 243 23.47 -1.49 23.91
CA GLU A 243 24.58 -2.43 24.05
C GLU A 243 25.71 -2.08 23.08
N MET A 244 25.37 -1.76 21.82
CA MET A 244 26.35 -1.31 20.82
C MET A 244 27.04 0.00 21.23
N GLN A 245 26.28 0.96 21.77
CA GLN A 245 26.82 2.23 22.28
C GLN A 245 27.70 2.01 23.52
N ALA A 246 27.27 1.15 24.45
CA ALA A 246 28.02 0.81 25.65
C ALA A 246 29.36 0.16 25.30
N ALA A 247 29.39 -0.75 24.31
CA ALA A 247 30.62 -1.39 23.84
C ALA A 247 31.64 -0.42 23.24
N GLN A 248 31.21 0.76 22.80
CA GLN A 248 32.05 1.81 22.23
C GLN A 248 32.59 2.81 23.27
N LEU A 249 32.24 2.66 24.55
CA LEU A 249 32.77 3.50 25.63
C LEU A 249 34.29 3.33 25.77
N THR A 250 34.98 4.44 26.01
CA THR A 250 36.45 4.50 26.10
C THR A 250 36.98 3.95 27.42
N ASP A 251 36.30 4.18 28.54
CA ASP A 251 36.69 3.62 29.85
C ASP A 251 36.34 2.12 29.91
N PRO A 252 37.32 1.21 30.05
CA PRO A 252 37.06 -0.22 30.15
C PRO A 252 36.17 -0.64 31.31
N ARG A 253 36.26 0.04 32.47
CA ARG A 253 35.48 -0.31 33.67
C ARG A 253 34.03 0.10 33.52
N GLU A 254 33.80 1.33 33.05
CA GLU A 254 32.47 1.83 32.75
C GLU A 254 31.81 1.00 31.64
N ARG A 255 32.55 0.72 30.57
CA ARG A 255 32.10 -0.14 29.46
C ARG A 255 31.59 -1.48 29.94
N SER A 256 32.37 -2.23 30.72
CA SER A 256 31.95 -3.55 31.23
C SER A 256 30.68 -3.41 32.07
N ARG A 257 30.67 -2.49 33.04
CA ARG A 257 29.53 -2.32 33.95
C ARG A 257 28.22 -2.00 33.21
N VAL A 258 28.25 -1.04 32.30
CA VAL A 258 27.06 -0.61 31.53
C VAL A 258 26.64 -1.70 30.55
N PHE A 259 27.59 -2.35 29.87
CA PHE A 259 27.30 -3.43 28.94
C PHE A 259 26.68 -4.63 29.66
N ASP A 260 27.25 -5.07 30.78
CA ASP A 260 26.75 -6.22 31.56
C ASP A 260 25.33 -5.96 32.06
N GLN A 261 25.05 -4.75 32.57
CA GLN A 261 23.71 -4.36 33.00
C GLN A 261 22.69 -4.46 31.85
N LEU A 262 23.05 -3.97 30.65
CA LEU A 262 22.19 -4.04 29.48
C LEU A 262 21.99 -5.48 28.99
N LEU A 263 23.07 -6.28 28.97
CA LEU A 263 23.05 -7.67 28.54
C LEU A 263 22.16 -8.52 29.44
N PHE A 264 22.27 -8.40 30.76
CA PHE A 264 21.39 -9.13 31.68
C PHE A 264 19.93 -8.67 31.56
N GLY A 265 19.70 -7.38 31.29
CA GLY A 265 18.37 -6.87 30.96
C GLY A 265 17.80 -7.48 29.68
N HIS A 266 18.62 -7.61 28.64
CA HIS A 266 18.25 -8.23 27.36
C HIS A 266 17.94 -9.72 27.54
N ILE A 267 18.78 -10.47 28.29
CA ILE A 267 18.50 -11.88 28.61
C ILE A 267 17.16 -12.02 29.35
N GLY A 268 16.91 -11.18 30.35
CA GLY A 268 15.64 -11.14 31.07
C GLY A 268 14.45 -10.85 30.15
N PHE A 269 14.61 -9.90 29.22
CA PHE A 269 13.61 -9.58 28.21
C PHE A 269 13.30 -10.76 27.27
N ALA A 270 14.34 -11.46 26.78
CA ALA A 270 14.19 -12.62 25.92
C ALA A 270 13.45 -13.77 26.63
N ILE A 271 13.84 -14.08 27.88
CA ILE A 271 13.17 -15.10 28.71
C ILE A 271 11.71 -14.71 28.98
N SER A 272 11.47 -13.45 29.36
CA SER A 272 10.11 -12.93 29.61
C SER A 272 9.22 -13.09 28.37
N ASN A 273 9.72 -12.75 27.19
CA ASN A 273 8.99 -12.93 25.94
C ASN A 273 8.79 -14.41 25.59
N GLY A 274 9.74 -15.28 25.92
CA GLY A 274 9.58 -16.74 25.81
C GLY A 274 8.40 -17.27 26.62
N VAL A 275 8.33 -16.91 27.91
CA VAL A 275 7.22 -17.29 28.80
C VAL A 275 5.90 -16.68 28.32
N ARG A 276 5.90 -15.40 27.94
CA ARG A 276 4.71 -14.72 27.42
C ARG A 276 4.21 -15.35 26.11
N ALA A 277 5.10 -15.70 25.20
CA ALA A 277 4.75 -16.37 23.95
C ALA A 277 4.05 -17.72 24.23
N LEU A 278 4.59 -18.50 25.16
CA LEU A 278 4.00 -19.78 25.58
C LEU A 278 2.64 -19.59 26.27
N ALA A 279 2.56 -18.76 27.31
CA ALA A 279 1.34 -18.54 28.09
C ALA A 279 0.20 -17.95 27.23
N LEU A 280 0.51 -16.96 26.38
CA LEU A 280 -0.46 -16.38 25.44
C LEU A 280 -0.75 -17.33 24.27
N GLY A 281 0.18 -18.23 23.94
CA GLY A 281 -0.02 -19.31 22.97
C GLY A 281 -1.06 -20.32 23.44
N LEU A 282 -0.91 -20.82 24.68
CA LEU A 282 -1.82 -21.79 25.32
C LEU A 282 -3.25 -21.25 25.47
N THR A 283 -3.38 -19.96 25.76
CA THR A 283 -4.69 -19.31 25.96
C THR A 283 -5.27 -18.70 24.69
N HIS A 284 -4.61 -18.88 23.53
CA HIS A 284 -5.00 -18.25 22.27
C HIS A 284 -5.21 -16.72 22.40
N ALA A 285 -4.26 -16.06 23.07
CA ALA A 285 -4.26 -14.65 23.46
C ALA A 285 -5.33 -14.22 24.47
N ASN A 286 -6.23 -15.08 24.94
CA ASN A 286 -7.34 -14.68 25.81
C ASN A 286 -6.87 -14.11 27.16
N ALA A 287 -5.72 -14.55 27.66
CA ALA A 287 -5.09 -14.04 28.89
C ALA A 287 -4.40 -12.67 28.72
N ALA A 288 -4.22 -12.18 27.49
CA ALA A 288 -3.68 -10.84 27.28
C ALA A 288 -4.70 -9.76 27.70
N ARG A 289 -4.18 -8.61 28.14
CA ARG A 289 -5.00 -7.43 28.44
C ARG A 289 -5.28 -6.64 27.16
N ALA A 290 -6.45 -6.03 27.09
CA ALA A 290 -6.82 -5.04 26.07
C ALA A 290 -7.27 -3.79 26.82
N PRO A 291 -6.34 -2.87 27.14
CA PRO A 291 -6.64 -1.72 28.00
C PRO A 291 -7.52 -0.67 27.32
N ILE A 292 -7.54 -0.68 25.99
CA ILE A 292 -8.30 0.22 25.13
C ILE A 292 -9.12 -0.65 24.17
N GLY A 293 -10.28 -0.17 23.74
CA GLY A 293 -11.17 -0.86 22.81
C GLY A 293 -12.56 -1.10 23.37
N ASP A 294 -13.37 -1.81 22.59
CA ASP A 294 -14.66 -2.35 23.00
C ASP A 294 -14.66 -3.88 22.89
N ALA A 295 -15.79 -4.52 23.20
CA ALA A 295 -15.93 -5.97 23.09
C ALA A 295 -15.60 -6.53 21.69
N SER A 296 -15.78 -5.72 20.63
CA SER A 296 -15.55 -6.12 19.25
C SER A 296 -14.07 -6.07 18.85
N THR A 297 -13.30 -5.11 19.37
CA THR A 297 -11.89 -4.90 19.04
C THR A 297 -10.91 -5.49 20.05
N ALA A 298 -11.34 -5.77 21.29
CA ALA A 298 -10.48 -6.29 22.36
C ALA A 298 -9.67 -7.53 21.94
N LYS A 299 -10.26 -8.45 21.18
CA LYS A 299 -9.58 -9.65 20.66
C LYS A 299 -8.37 -9.33 19.78
N PHE A 300 -8.40 -8.21 19.04
CA PHE A 300 -7.30 -7.82 18.15
C PHE A 300 -6.15 -7.20 18.95
N TYR A 301 -6.43 -6.37 19.96
CA TYR A 301 -5.40 -5.89 20.90
C TYR A 301 -4.69 -7.04 21.63
N LYS A 302 -5.47 -8.05 22.06
CA LYS A 302 -4.91 -9.27 22.66
C LYS A 302 -3.97 -10.01 21.70
N LYS A 303 -4.37 -10.15 20.43
CA LYS A 303 -3.54 -10.76 19.38
C LYS A 303 -2.26 -9.96 19.12
N ILE A 304 -2.34 -8.64 19.03
CA ILE A 304 -1.14 -7.77 18.90
C ILE A 304 -0.18 -8.04 20.07
N THR A 305 -0.68 -8.12 21.30
CA THR A 305 0.14 -8.40 22.49
C THR A 305 0.83 -9.77 22.40
N ARG A 306 0.09 -10.81 21.99
CA ARG A 306 0.65 -12.16 21.78
C ARG A 306 1.74 -12.16 20.72
N TYR A 307 1.42 -11.64 19.53
CA TYR A 307 2.33 -11.68 18.39
C TYR A 307 3.53 -10.74 18.54
N SER A 308 3.43 -9.70 19.37
CA SER A 308 4.59 -8.87 19.77
C SER A 308 5.59 -9.66 20.60
N ALA A 309 5.12 -10.49 21.55
CA ALA A 309 6.00 -11.37 22.33
C ALA A 309 6.65 -12.45 21.45
N VAL A 310 5.89 -13.02 20.52
CA VAL A 310 6.41 -13.98 19.53
C VAL A 310 7.46 -13.33 18.62
N LEU A 311 7.22 -12.12 18.13
CA LEU A 311 8.16 -11.37 17.31
C LEU A 311 9.47 -11.14 18.08
N ALA A 312 9.40 -10.64 19.31
CA ALA A 312 10.56 -10.40 20.15
C ALA A 312 11.36 -11.69 20.37
N LEU A 313 10.70 -12.78 20.78
CA LEU A 313 11.36 -14.09 20.96
C LEU A 313 12.05 -14.58 19.69
N CYS A 314 11.37 -14.51 18.54
CA CYS A 314 11.93 -14.93 17.26
C CYS A 314 13.10 -14.03 16.82
N ALA A 315 13.02 -12.72 17.04
CA ALA A 315 14.08 -11.77 16.73
C ALA A 315 15.33 -12.03 17.58
N ASP A 316 15.18 -12.12 18.91
CA ASP A 316 16.28 -12.31 19.85
C ASP A 316 16.97 -13.66 19.62
N THR A 317 16.19 -14.72 19.43
CA THR A 317 16.74 -16.04 19.11
C THR A 317 17.47 -16.05 17.77
N SER A 318 16.95 -15.33 16.77
CA SER A 318 17.63 -15.19 15.48
C SER A 318 18.95 -14.43 15.60
N MET A 319 18.98 -13.33 16.36
CA MET A 319 20.18 -12.54 16.61
C MET A 319 21.23 -13.35 17.38
N ALA A 320 20.82 -14.05 18.44
CA ALA A 320 21.71 -14.89 19.25
C ALA A 320 22.32 -16.05 18.45
N VAL A 321 21.52 -16.74 17.62
CA VAL A 321 21.98 -17.91 16.87
C VAL A 321 22.78 -17.54 15.62
N LEU A 322 22.35 -16.51 14.89
CA LEU A 322 22.91 -16.19 13.58
C LEU A 322 23.92 -15.04 13.61
N GLY A 323 23.89 -14.19 14.65
CA GLY A 323 24.74 -13.01 14.76
C GLY A 323 24.73 -12.18 13.46
N GLY A 324 25.91 -11.80 12.99
CA GLY A 324 26.07 -11.05 11.73
C GLY A 324 25.54 -11.76 10.47
N LYS A 325 25.42 -13.09 10.47
CA LYS A 325 24.89 -13.86 9.33
C LYS A 325 23.39 -13.62 9.13
N LEU A 326 22.68 -13.08 10.13
CA LEU A 326 21.27 -12.73 10.02
C LEU A 326 21.02 -11.73 8.89
N LYS A 327 21.95 -10.80 8.66
CA LYS A 327 21.88 -9.81 7.57
C LYS A 327 21.87 -10.46 6.18
N VAL A 328 22.51 -11.63 6.03
CA VAL A 328 22.61 -12.37 4.76
C VAL A 328 21.44 -13.36 4.59
N LYS A 329 20.71 -13.69 5.67
CA LYS A 329 19.54 -14.58 5.64
C LYS A 329 18.25 -13.81 5.29
N GLU A 330 18.24 -13.16 4.13
CA GLU A 330 17.18 -12.25 3.66
C GLU A 330 15.75 -12.84 3.69
N LYS A 331 15.60 -14.14 3.41
CA LYS A 331 14.30 -14.82 3.50
C LYS A 331 13.78 -14.90 4.94
N LEU A 332 14.68 -15.14 5.90
CA LEU A 332 14.34 -15.25 7.32
C LEU A 332 14.03 -13.86 7.89
N SER A 333 14.92 -12.89 7.66
CA SER A 333 14.74 -11.51 8.09
C SER A 333 13.47 -10.90 7.49
N GLY A 334 13.21 -11.13 6.21
CA GLY A 334 12.00 -10.65 5.55
C GLY A 334 10.71 -11.19 6.17
N ARG A 335 10.66 -12.48 6.56
CA ARG A 335 9.49 -13.05 7.24
C ARG A 335 9.27 -12.45 8.63
N ILE A 336 10.34 -12.21 9.39
CA ILE A 336 10.23 -11.53 10.69
C ILE A 336 9.79 -10.07 10.49
N GLY A 337 10.28 -9.42 9.43
CA GLY A 337 9.84 -8.10 8.99
C GLY A 337 8.36 -8.05 8.61
N ASP A 338 7.81 -9.09 7.99
CA ASP A 338 6.38 -9.19 7.70
C ASP A 338 5.55 -9.24 8.98
N VAL A 339 6.03 -9.93 10.03
CA VAL A 339 5.35 -9.97 11.34
C VAL A 339 5.33 -8.58 11.97
N LEU A 340 6.48 -7.92 12.04
CA LEU A 340 6.59 -6.53 12.53
C LEU A 340 5.65 -5.59 11.76
N SER A 341 5.62 -5.74 10.44
CA SER A 341 4.79 -4.91 9.57
C SER A 341 3.30 -5.08 9.85
N ASN A 342 2.82 -6.32 9.96
CA ASN A 342 1.41 -6.58 10.24
C ASN A 342 1.01 -6.10 11.65
N LEU A 343 1.89 -6.19 12.65
CA LEU A 343 1.65 -5.59 13.97
C LEU A 343 1.46 -4.06 13.86
N TYR A 344 2.29 -3.39 13.06
CA TYR A 344 2.18 -1.95 12.83
C TYR A 344 0.89 -1.59 12.07
N ILE A 345 0.55 -2.33 11.01
CA ILE A 345 -0.68 -2.13 10.23
C ILE A 345 -1.93 -2.35 11.08
N MET A 346 -1.97 -3.41 11.89
CA MET A 346 -3.07 -3.63 12.84
C MET A 346 -3.18 -2.50 13.86
N SER A 347 -2.06 -2.02 14.39
CA SER A 347 -2.06 -0.88 15.32
C SER A 347 -2.62 0.39 14.67
N ALA A 348 -2.25 0.66 13.41
CA ALA A 348 -2.77 1.78 12.63
C ALA A 348 -4.28 1.68 12.40
N MET A 349 -4.79 0.49 12.07
CA MET A 349 -6.21 0.25 11.85
C MET A 349 -7.05 0.41 13.14
N LEU A 350 -6.55 -0.10 14.28
CA LEU A 350 -7.22 0.09 15.57
C LEU A 350 -7.19 1.56 15.98
N LYS A 351 -6.05 2.23 15.86
CA LYS A 351 -5.95 3.67 16.14
C LYS A 351 -6.94 4.48 15.31
N ARG A 352 -7.02 4.25 13.99
CA ARG A 352 -8.00 4.90 13.13
C ARG A 352 -9.44 4.68 13.64
N TYR A 353 -9.79 3.44 13.97
CA TYR A 353 -11.13 3.11 14.44
C TYR A 353 -11.48 3.84 15.76
N GLU A 354 -10.53 3.93 16.69
CA GLU A 354 -10.68 4.69 17.92
C GLU A 354 -10.79 6.20 17.67
N ASP A 355 -9.88 6.78 16.88
CA ASP A 355 -9.85 8.22 16.56
C ASP A 355 -11.14 8.68 15.84
N GLN A 356 -11.81 7.78 15.11
CA GLN A 356 -13.07 8.05 14.43
C GLN A 356 -14.32 7.79 15.30
N GLY A 357 -14.15 7.53 16.60
CA GLY A 357 -15.27 7.32 17.52
C GLY A 357 -15.93 5.93 17.40
N ARG A 358 -15.19 4.92 16.95
CA ARG A 358 -15.64 3.51 16.81
C ARG A 358 -16.89 3.34 15.94
N PRO A 359 -16.88 3.79 14.67
CA PRO A 359 -18.05 3.69 13.80
C PRO A 359 -18.39 2.22 13.50
N ARG A 360 -19.46 1.70 14.11
CA ARG A 360 -19.84 0.28 14.01
C ARG A 360 -20.02 -0.24 12.58
N MET A 361 -20.42 0.61 11.64
CA MET A 361 -20.58 0.23 10.23
C MET A 361 -19.24 -0.08 9.55
N ASP A 362 -18.11 0.41 10.07
CA ASP A 362 -16.78 0.18 9.50
C ASP A 362 -16.20 -1.15 9.98
N TYR A 363 -16.77 -1.73 11.04
CA TYR A 363 -16.28 -2.96 11.65
C TYR A 363 -16.08 -4.12 10.66
N PRO A 364 -16.94 -4.37 9.65
CA PRO A 364 -16.67 -5.42 8.66
C PRO A 364 -15.35 -5.24 7.90
N PHE A 365 -15.03 -4.01 7.46
CA PHE A 365 -13.75 -3.71 6.80
C PHE A 365 -12.57 -3.93 7.75
N LEU A 366 -12.68 -3.36 8.96
CA LEU A 366 -11.68 -3.51 10.01
C LEU A 366 -11.42 -4.98 10.35
N ALA A 367 -12.48 -5.74 10.65
CA ALA A 367 -12.38 -7.12 11.07
C ALA A 367 -11.80 -8.00 9.95
N TRP A 368 -12.22 -7.80 8.70
CA TRP A 368 -11.69 -8.54 7.56
C TRP A 368 -10.18 -8.32 7.45
N ALA A 369 -9.73 -7.07 7.50
CA ALA A 369 -8.32 -6.71 7.40
C ALA A 369 -7.50 -7.23 8.59
N MET A 370 -8.06 -7.23 9.80
CA MET A 370 -7.42 -7.79 10.98
C MET A 370 -7.20 -9.30 10.87
N TYR A 371 -8.21 -10.04 10.40
CA TYR A 371 -8.08 -11.50 10.20
C TYR A 371 -7.03 -11.81 9.13
N ASP A 372 -7.00 -11.04 8.03
CA ASP A 372 -5.98 -11.16 6.99
C ASP A 372 -4.56 -10.92 7.54
N CYS A 373 -4.34 -9.81 8.29
CA CYS A 373 -3.05 -9.51 8.91
C CYS A 373 -2.59 -10.61 9.88
N VAL A 374 -3.49 -11.10 10.75
CA VAL A 374 -3.16 -12.13 11.74
C VAL A 374 -2.82 -13.46 11.08
N TYR A 375 -3.56 -13.85 10.03
CA TYR A 375 -3.27 -15.04 9.25
C TYR A 375 -1.91 -14.95 8.54
N LYS A 376 -1.61 -13.79 7.94
CA LYS A 376 -0.30 -13.50 7.33
C LYS A 376 0.84 -13.59 8.35
N MET A 377 0.66 -13.03 9.55
CA MET A 377 1.65 -13.15 10.64
C MET A 377 1.89 -14.61 11.02
N GLN A 378 0.83 -15.38 11.27
CA GLN A 378 0.96 -16.80 11.60
C GLN A 378 1.73 -17.57 10.52
N THR A 379 1.44 -17.32 9.25
CA THR A 379 2.09 -17.95 8.10
C THR A 379 3.57 -17.56 8.00
N ALA A 380 3.89 -16.28 8.22
CA ALA A 380 5.27 -15.79 8.22
C ALA A 380 6.09 -16.43 9.35
N ILE A 381 5.51 -16.51 10.56
CA ILE A 381 6.13 -17.17 11.73
C ILE A 381 6.35 -18.65 11.47
N ASP A 382 5.35 -19.37 10.97
CA ASP A 382 5.50 -20.77 10.59
C ASP A 382 6.64 -20.95 9.56
N GLY A 383 6.74 -20.03 8.59
CA GLY A 383 7.84 -19.96 7.64
C GLY A 383 9.21 -19.72 8.28
N VAL A 384 9.30 -18.87 9.33
CA VAL A 384 10.52 -18.68 10.13
C VAL A 384 10.90 -20.00 10.80
N LEU A 385 9.97 -20.62 11.52
CA LEU A 385 10.20 -21.84 12.29
C LEU A 385 10.59 -23.03 11.40
N ARG A 386 9.91 -23.25 10.27
CA ARG A 386 10.21 -24.35 9.34
C ARG A 386 11.58 -24.22 8.69
N ASN A 387 12.08 -22.99 8.52
CA ASN A 387 13.33 -22.71 7.81
C ASN A 387 14.43 -22.19 8.75
N PHE A 388 14.24 -22.33 10.06
CA PHE A 388 15.24 -21.88 11.03
C PHE A 388 16.48 -22.79 10.93
N PRO A 389 17.71 -22.24 10.84
CA PRO A 389 18.90 -23.04 10.53
C PRO A 389 19.23 -24.14 11.54
N LEU A 390 19.07 -23.86 12.84
CA LEU A 390 19.28 -24.85 13.90
C LEU A 390 17.96 -25.54 14.25
N ARG A 391 17.82 -26.82 13.87
CA ARG A 391 16.58 -27.59 14.06
C ARG A 391 16.14 -27.74 15.51
N PRO A 392 17.03 -28.04 16.49
CA PRO A 392 16.61 -28.12 17.89
C PRO A 392 16.03 -26.80 18.42
N VAL A 393 16.66 -25.67 18.07
CA VAL A 393 16.15 -24.33 18.39
C VAL A 393 14.80 -24.08 17.71
N ALA A 394 14.64 -24.50 16.46
CA ALA A 394 13.39 -24.39 15.72
C ALA A 394 12.23 -25.14 16.40
N TRP A 395 12.49 -26.36 16.90
CA TRP A 395 11.51 -27.16 17.62
C TRP A 395 11.11 -26.53 18.94
N LEU A 396 12.09 -26.03 19.71
CA LEU A 396 11.83 -25.29 20.95
C LEU A 396 10.99 -24.03 20.67
N LEU A 397 11.40 -23.21 19.70
CA LEU A 397 10.64 -22.02 19.29
C LEU A 397 9.21 -22.38 18.86
N ARG A 398 9.03 -23.47 18.12
CA ARG A 398 7.69 -23.92 17.71
C ARG A 398 6.84 -24.30 18.93
N ALA A 399 7.40 -25.03 19.89
CA ALA A 399 6.70 -25.38 21.13
C ALA A 399 6.30 -24.13 21.93
N LEU A 400 7.16 -23.11 21.98
CA LEU A 400 6.86 -21.85 22.67
C LEU A 400 5.82 -21.00 21.94
N VAL A 401 5.88 -20.94 20.62
CA VAL A 401 5.05 -20.01 19.81
C VAL A 401 3.68 -20.61 19.46
N PHE A 402 3.65 -21.91 19.14
CA PHE A 402 2.46 -22.66 18.75
C PHE A 402 2.29 -23.93 19.60
N PRO A 403 2.16 -23.81 20.93
CA PRO A 403 2.09 -24.97 21.82
C PRO A 403 0.91 -25.90 21.50
N ILE A 404 -0.20 -25.33 21.03
CA ILE A 404 -1.42 -26.05 20.62
C ILE A 404 -1.55 -26.14 19.09
N GLY A 405 -0.61 -25.58 18.33
CA GLY A 405 -0.68 -25.48 16.86
C GLY A 405 -1.17 -24.12 16.34
N MET A 406 -1.31 -24.06 15.00
CA MET A 406 -1.75 -22.88 14.25
C MET A 406 -3.29 -22.82 14.23
N HIS A 407 -3.86 -21.70 14.66
CA HIS A 407 -5.32 -21.54 14.86
C HIS A 407 -5.92 -20.32 14.17
N GLU A 408 -5.08 -19.41 13.67
CA GLU A 408 -5.55 -18.25 12.94
C GLU A 408 -6.11 -18.66 11.59
N LYS A 409 -7.26 -18.09 11.25
CA LYS A 409 -8.02 -18.39 10.04
C LYS A 409 -8.02 -17.18 9.11
N THR A 410 -8.16 -17.44 7.82
CA THR A 410 -8.47 -16.40 6.84
C THR A 410 -9.80 -15.72 7.17
N PRO A 411 -10.05 -14.51 6.65
CA PRO A 411 -11.37 -13.89 6.74
C PRO A 411 -12.45 -14.83 6.19
N GLY A 412 -13.52 -15.06 6.95
CA GLY A 412 -14.59 -15.99 6.54
C GLY A 412 -15.61 -15.36 5.58
N ASP A 413 -16.30 -16.20 4.81
CA ASP A 413 -17.18 -15.77 3.71
C ASP A 413 -18.31 -14.85 4.17
N ARG A 414 -18.94 -15.12 5.32
CA ARG A 414 -19.97 -14.23 5.90
C ARG A 414 -19.46 -12.81 6.16
N LEU A 415 -18.18 -12.68 6.54
CA LEU A 415 -17.56 -11.38 6.74
C LEU A 415 -17.26 -10.72 5.40
N GLY A 416 -16.77 -11.49 4.43
CA GLY A 416 -16.60 -11.04 3.04
C GLY A 416 -17.89 -10.50 2.43
N HIS A 417 -19.00 -11.23 2.60
CA HIS A 417 -20.33 -10.83 2.14
C HIS A 417 -20.78 -9.49 2.75
N ARG A 418 -20.51 -9.27 4.05
CA ARG A 418 -20.81 -7.99 4.72
C ARG A 418 -19.96 -6.84 4.17
N VAL A 419 -18.67 -7.07 3.91
CA VAL A 419 -17.79 -6.09 3.27
C VAL A 419 -18.30 -5.73 1.88
N CYS A 420 -18.62 -6.73 1.06
CA CYS A 420 -19.18 -6.56 -0.27
C CYS A 420 -20.50 -5.75 -0.23
N THR A 421 -21.42 -6.12 0.66
CA THR A 421 -22.71 -5.43 0.82
C THR A 421 -22.55 -3.94 1.10
N LEU A 422 -21.60 -3.57 1.97
CA LEU A 422 -21.27 -2.17 2.24
C LEU A 422 -20.69 -1.44 1.02
N MET A 423 -19.95 -2.12 0.15
CA MET A 423 -19.39 -1.49 -1.05
C MET A 423 -20.42 -1.29 -2.17
N LEU A 424 -21.43 -2.16 -2.24
CA LEU A 424 -22.44 -2.17 -3.29
C LEU A 424 -23.58 -1.14 -3.11
N SER A 425 -23.63 -0.44 -1.99
CA SER A 425 -24.72 0.50 -1.66
C SER A 425 -24.16 1.81 -1.07
N PRO A 426 -24.82 2.97 -1.27
CA PRO A 426 -24.49 4.21 -0.58
C PRO A 426 -24.68 4.03 0.94
N ASN A 427 -23.65 4.33 1.71
CA ASN A 427 -23.69 4.32 3.18
C ASN A 427 -22.43 5.00 3.73
N GLU A 428 -22.50 5.43 4.99
CA GLU A 428 -21.41 6.19 5.61
C GLU A 428 -20.08 5.43 5.70
N ALA A 429 -20.08 4.10 5.84
CA ALA A 429 -18.85 3.33 5.94
C ALA A 429 -18.10 3.32 4.62
N ARG A 430 -18.83 3.19 3.50
CA ARG A 430 -18.28 3.37 2.16
C ARG A 430 -17.75 4.78 1.97
N ASP A 431 -18.50 5.80 2.39
CA ASP A 431 -18.11 7.21 2.23
C ASP A 431 -16.84 7.54 3.02
N ARG A 432 -16.72 7.07 4.27
CA ARG A 432 -15.49 7.15 5.07
C ARG A 432 -14.33 6.34 4.47
N LEU A 433 -14.60 5.23 3.80
CA LEU A 433 -13.56 4.41 3.19
C LEU A 433 -12.94 5.10 1.97
N VAL A 434 -13.74 5.83 1.20
CA VAL A 434 -13.29 6.59 0.02
C VAL A 434 -12.92 8.05 0.31
N GLU A 435 -13.03 8.48 1.57
CA GLU A 435 -12.69 9.84 2.03
C GLU A 435 -11.30 10.27 1.53
N GLY A 436 -11.21 11.45 0.91
CA GLY A 436 -9.98 11.99 0.34
C GLY A 436 -9.67 11.53 -1.09
N ALA A 437 -10.53 10.72 -1.72
CA ALA A 437 -10.53 10.56 -3.16
C ALA A 437 -11.33 11.69 -3.84
N TYR A 438 -10.89 12.14 -5.02
CA TYR A 438 -11.64 13.11 -5.81
C TYR A 438 -12.79 12.42 -6.56
N LEU A 439 -14.01 12.58 -6.06
CA LEU A 439 -15.21 11.92 -6.57
C LEU A 439 -16.19 12.86 -7.27
N GLY A 440 -15.79 14.11 -7.55
CA GLY A 440 -16.63 15.08 -8.25
C GLY A 440 -17.09 14.55 -9.62
N ALA A 441 -18.40 14.60 -9.87
CA ALA A 441 -18.98 14.16 -11.14
C ALA A 441 -18.72 15.19 -12.25
N ASN A 442 -17.83 14.86 -13.19
CA ASN A 442 -17.59 15.63 -14.40
C ASN A 442 -17.17 14.70 -15.56
N ALA A 443 -17.08 15.23 -16.78
CA ALA A 443 -16.79 14.46 -17.99
C ALA A 443 -15.46 13.69 -17.93
N ASN A 444 -14.47 14.21 -17.21
CA ASN A 444 -13.13 13.61 -17.09
C ASN A 444 -12.98 12.70 -15.86
N ASN A 445 -14.04 12.51 -15.07
CA ASN A 445 -14.04 11.67 -13.87
C ASN A 445 -15.17 10.62 -13.92
N PRO A 446 -15.04 9.57 -14.75
CA PRO A 446 -16.06 8.52 -14.86
C PRO A 446 -16.33 7.82 -13.53
N VAL A 447 -15.30 7.65 -12.68
CA VAL A 447 -15.48 7.06 -11.34
C VAL A 447 -16.34 7.94 -10.44
N GLY A 448 -16.13 9.26 -10.45
CA GLY A 448 -16.99 10.21 -9.77
C GLY A 448 -18.44 10.13 -10.26
N ARG A 449 -18.66 10.07 -11.58
CA ARG A 449 -20.02 9.93 -12.13
C ARG A 449 -20.69 8.61 -11.71
N MET A 450 -19.97 7.49 -11.76
CA MET A 450 -20.47 6.20 -11.28
C MET A 450 -20.80 6.25 -9.77
N HIS A 451 -19.95 6.88 -8.97
CA HIS A 451 -20.16 7.03 -7.54
C HIS A 451 -21.47 7.77 -7.23
N HIS A 452 -21.74 8.89 -7.91
CA HIS A 452 -22.97 9.68 -7.74
C HIS A 452 -24.20 8.99 -8.35
N ALA A 453 -24.04 8.23 -9.42
CA ALA A 453 -25.13 7.50 -10.07
C ALA A 453 -25.64 6.31 -9.25
N LEU A 454 -24.84 5.78 -8.31
CA LEU A 454 -25.13 4.52 -7.61
C LEU A 454 -26.51 4.50 -6.93
N GLY A 455 -26.89 5.58 -6.23
CA GLY A 455 -28.21 5.68 -5.58
C GLY A 455 -29.35 5.62 -6.58
N LYS A 456 -29.20 6.32 -7.72
CA LYS A 456 -30.18 6.33 -8.81
C LYS A 456 -30.33 4.94 -9.44
N ILE A 457 -29.23 4.24 -9.69
CA ILE A 457 -29.22 2.87 -10.22
C ILE A 457 -29.98 1.92 -9.30
N ILE A 458 -29.73 1.99 -7.99
CA ILE A 458 -30.43 1.15 -7.01
C ILE A 458 -31.94 1.44 -6.99
N SER A 459 -32.32 2.72 -7.07
CA SER A 459 -33.74 3.11 -7.10
C SER A 459 -34.49 2.61 -8.35
N ALA A 460 -33.78 2.34 -9.45
CA ALA A 460 -34.37 1.80 -10.67
C ALA A 460 -34.53 0.27 -10.67
N GLU A 461 -33.90 -0.48 -9.74
CA GLU A 461 -33.97 -1.95 -9.71
C GLU A 461 -35.39 -2.52 -9.55
N PRO A 462 -36.29 -1.96 -8.72
CA PRO A 462 -37.69 -2.40 -8.67
C PRO A 462 -38.41 -2.17 -9.99
N ILE A 463 -38.12 -1.06 -10.68
CA ILE A 463 -38.73 -0.66 -11.95
C ILE A 463 -38.28 -1.62 -13.06
N GLU A 464 -37.00 -1.95 -13.11
CA GLU A 464 -36.47 -2.95 -14.04
C GLU A 464 -37.07 -4.33 -13.81
N ARG A 465 -37.25 -4.75 -12.54
CA ARG A 465 -37.93 -6.02 -12.22
C ARG A 465 -39.38 -6.02 -12.68
N LYS A 466 -40.09 -4.91 -12.53
CA LYS A 466 -41.46 -4.71 -13.02
C LYS A 466 -41.53 -4.85 -14.54
N LEU A 467 -40.62 -4.17 -15.26
CA LEU A 467 -40.51 -4.27 -16.72
C LEU A 467 -40.17 -5.70 -17.18
N MET A 468 -39.20 -6.36 -16.54
CA MET A 468 -38.82 -7.74 -16.86
C MET A 468 -39.95 -8.74 -16.62
N LYS A 469 -40.78 -8.53 -15.59
CA LYS A 469 -41.95 -9.35 -15.33
C LYS A 469 -43.01 -9.18 -16.44
N ALA A 470 -43.24 -7.95 -16.89
CA ALA A 470 -44.15 -7.67 -18.00
C ALA A 470 -43.68 -8.28 -19.34
N LEU A 471 -42.37 -8.18 -19.64
CA LEU A 471 -41.76 -8.83 -20.80
C LEU A 471 -41.96 -10.35 -20.77
N LYS A 472 -41.68 -10.99 -19.62
CA LYS A 472 -41.88 -12.44 -19.45
C LYS A 472 -43.36 -12.86 -19.53
N ALA A 473 -44.27 -11.97 -19.16
CA ALA A 473 -45.72 -12.18 -19.28
C ALA A 473 -46.26 -11.91 -20.69
N GLY A 474 -45.42 -11.51 -21.64
CA GLY A 474 -45.83 -11.19 -23.02
C GLY A 474 -46.65 -9.91 -23.15
N GLN A 475 -46.65 -9.04 -22.12
CA GLN A 475 -47.38 -7.78 -22.10
C GLN A 475 -46.69 -6.67 -22.92
N ILE A 476 -45.42 -6.87 -23.27
CA ILE A 476 -44.60 -5.93 -24.04
C ILE A 476 -44.02 -6.73 -25.21
N LYS A 477 -44.28 -6.29 -26.44
CA LYS A 477 -43.84 -6.97 -27.67
C LYS A 477 -42.57 -6.37 -28.27
N ALA A 478 -42.22 -5.14 -27.90
CA ALA A 478 -41.03 -4.46 -28.39
C ALA A 478 -39.72 -5.20 -28.04
N HIS A 479 -38.82 -5.29 -29.02
CA HIS A 479 -37.49 -5.91 -28.86
C HIS A 479 -36.43 -4.92 -28.39
N GLU A 480 -36.49 -3.67 -28.84
CA GLU A 480 -35.50 -2.65 -28.51
C GLU A 480 -35.77 -2.02 -27.15
N ALA A 481 -34.70 -1.68 -26.42
CA ALA A 481 -34.80 -1.19 -25.05
C ALA A 481 -35.63 0.10 -24.96
N ALA A 482 -35.42 1.06 -25.86
CA ALA A 482 -36.17 2.33 -25.87
C ALA A 482 -37.67 2.08 -26.11
N SER A 483 -37.99 1.25 -27.11
CA SER A 483 -39.36 0.88 -27.47
C SER A 483 -40.07 0.11 -26.35
N GLN A 484 -39.36 -0.73 -25.59
CA GLN A 484 -39.91 -1.42 -24.41
C GLN A 484 -40.38 -0.45 -23.32
N VAL A 485 -39.64 0.63 -23.08
CA VAL A 485 -40.03 1.63 -22.08
C VAL A 485 -41.24 2.42 -22.55
N ALA A 486 -41.27 2.79 -23.84
CA ALA A 486 -42.40 3.49 -24.44
C ALA A 486 -43.69 2.65 -24.41
N GLU A 487 -43.62 1.37 -24.76
CA GLU A 487 -44.76 0.44 -24.72
C GLU A 487 -45.21 0.15 -23.27
N ALA A 488 -44.28 0.07 -22.33
CA ALA A 488 -44.62 -0.09 -20.91
C ALA A 488 -45.31 1.15 -20.34
N LEU A 489 -44.94 2.35 -20.80
CA LEU A 489 -45.59 3.60 -20.45
C LEU A 489 -47.00 3.69 -21.05
N SER A 490 -47.16 3.39 -22.34
CA SER A 490 -48.46 3.45 -23.02
C SER A 490 -49.44 2.39 -22.48
N SER A 491 -48.93 1.24 -22.04
CA SER A 491 -49.74 0.16 -21.46
C SER A 491 -50.02 0.34 -19.95
N GLY A 492 -49.62 1.47 -19.35
CA GLY A 492 -49.83 1.75 -17.93
C GLY A 492 -49.03 0.86 -16.96
N ILE A 493 -48.05 0.12 -17.47
CA ILE A 493 -47.17 -0.75 -16.66
C ILE A 493 -46.16 0.11 -15.91
N LEU A 494 -45.65 1.17 -16.53
CA LEU A 494 -44.77 2.17 -15.90
C LEU A 494 -45.48 3.54 -15.85
N SER A 495 -45.25 4.28 -14.77
CA SER A 495 -45.55 5.71 -14.70
C SER A 495 -44.54 6.53 -15.49
N GLY A 496 -44.87 7.79 -15.80
CA GLY A 496 -43.96 8.71 -16.50
C GLY A 496 -42.63 8.88 -15.77
N ASP A 497 -42.66 9.02 -14.45
CA ASP A 497 -41.46 9.14 -13.61
C ASP A 497 -40.62 7.85 -13.62
N GLU A 498 -41.27 6.69 -13.54
CA GLU A 498 -40.58 5.39 -13.63
C GLU A 498 -39.90 5.21 -15.00
N ALA A 499 -40.57 5.60 -16.09
CA ALA A 499 -40.05 5.52 -17.44
C ALA A 499 -38.85 6.47 -17.64
N ASN A 500 -38.93 7.71 -17.15
CA ASN A 500 -37.85 8.68 -17.21
C ASN A 500 -36.61 8.21 -16.43
N LEU A 501 -36.80 7.78 -15.18
CA LEU A 501 -35.73 7.25 -14.34
C LEU A 501 -35.05 6.05 -14.99
N LEU A 502 -35.82 5.11 -15.55
CA LEU A 502 -35.28 3.95 -16.23
C LEU A 502 -34.50 4.32 -17.49
N GLY A 503 -34.99 5.29 -18.26
CA GLY A 503 -34.29 5.80 -19.45
C GLY A 503 -32.92 6.40 -19.09
N GLU A 504 -32.88 7.26 -18.08
CA GLU A 504 -31.63 7.85 -17.58
C GLU A 504 -30.65 6.80 -17.06
N VAL A 505 -31.11 5.84 -16.26
CA VAL A 505 -30.25 4.76 -15.74
C VAL A 505 -29.71 3.89 -16.88
N ARG A 506 -30.52 3.58 -17.91
CA ARG A 506 -30.05 2.82 -19.07
C ARG A 506 -28.98 3.56 -19.86
N ALA A 507 -29.10 4.87 -20.03
CA ALA A 507 -28.07 5.69 -20.65
C ALA A 507 -26.75 5.66 -19.85
N LEU A 508 -26.83 5.83 -18.52
CA LEU A 508 -25.67 5.73 -17.63
C LEU A 508 -25.02 4.34 -17.66
N VAL A 509 -25.83 3.28 -17.59
CA VAL A 509 -25.35 1.90 -17.65
C VAL A 509 -24.62 1.66 -18.97
N HIS A 510 -25.22 2.06 -20.10
CA HIS A 510 -24.60 1.93 -21.42
C HIS A 510 -23.24 2.64 -21.46
N GLU A 511 -23.18 3.89 -20.99
CA GLU A 511 -21.95 4.66 -20.93
C GLU A 511 -20.84 3.97 -20.10
N PHE A 512 -21.17 3.46 -18.91
CA PHE A 512 -20.18 2.87 -18.01
C PHE A 512 -19.69 1.48 -18.43
N ILE A 513 -20.52 0.71 -19.15
CA ILE A 513 -20.16 -0.65 -19.62
C ILE A 513 -19.52 -0.65 -21.01
N SER A 514 -19.80 0.36 -21.84
CA SER A 514 -19.23 0.45 -23.18
C SER A 514 -17.71 0.67 -23.11
N VAL A 515 -17.01 0.12 -24.09
CA VAL A 515 -15.56 0.29 -24.28
C VAL A 515 -15.31 1.13 -25.52
N ASP A 516 -14.15 1.76 -25.58
CA ASP A 516 -13.74 2.51 -26.76
C ASP A 516 -13.44 1.54 -27.91
N ASP A 517 -13.87 1.88 -29.11
CA ASP A 517 -13.48 1.26 -30.36
C ASP A 517 -12.68 2.25 -31.21
N PHE A 518 -11.86 1.71 -32.12
CA PHE A 518 -10.95 2.49 -32.94
C PHE A 518 -10.91 1.92 -34.36
N ASP A 519 -10.94 2.79 -35.36
CA ASP A 519 -10.72 2.39 -36.75
C ASP A 519 -9.26 1.94 -36.95
N SER A 520 -9.03 1.04 -37.91
CA SER A 520 -7.67 0.56 -38.22
C SER A 520 -6.71 1.68 -38.60
N SER A 521 -7.21 2.78 -39.18
CA SER A 521 -6.43 3.97 -39.52
C SER A 521 -5.86 4.70 -38.30
N GLU A 522 -6.50 4.61 -37.13
CA GLU A 522 -6.05 5.27 -35.90
C GLU A 522 -4.79 4.65 -35.30
N PHE A 523 -4.46 3.41 -35.69
CA PHE A 523 -3.23 2.73 -35.30
C PHE A 523 -2.05 3.00 -36.24
N GLN A 524 -2.25 3.72 -37.34
CA GLN A 524 -1.17 4.03 -38.27
C GLN A 524 -0.20 5.04 -37.62
N SER A 525 1.04 4.63 -37.39
CA SER A 525 2.08 5.52 -36.89
C SER A 525 2.30 6.67 -37.88
N ARG A 526 2.14 7.92 -37.44
CA ARG A 526 2.65 9.09 -38.19
C ARG A 526 4.11 8.81 -38.56
N GLN A 527 4.44 8.88 -39.86
CA GLN A 527 5.77 8.62 -40.42
C GLN A 527 6.88 9.08 -39.45
N ALA A 528 7.70 8.14 -39.01
CA ALA A 528 8.79 8.41 -38.10
C ALA A 528 9.78 9.37 -38.78
N ALA A 529 9.95 10.57 -38.22
CA ALA A 529 11.13 11.37 -38.49
C ALA A 529 12.40 10.52 -38.20
N GLU A 530 13.45 10.70 -39.00
CA GLU A 530 14.69 9.93 -38.85
C GLU A 530 15.14 9.88 -37.37
N PRO A 531 15.44 8.68 -36.83
CA PRO A 531 15.78 8.55 -35.42
C PRO A 531 17.10 9.27 -35.12
N SER A 532 17.04 10.37 -34.36
CA SER A 532 18.24 10.98 -33.78
C SER A 532 19.06 9.95 -32.99
N PRO A 533 20.40 10.04 -32.96
CA PRO A 533 21.27 9.02 -32.37
C PRO A 533 20.82 8.63 -30.95
N ARG A 534 20.55 7.33 -30.77
CA ARG A 534 20.09 6.76 -29.50
C ARG A 534 21.26 6.67 -28.52
N LEU A 535 21.44 7.70 -27.70
CA LEU A 535 22.34 7.64 -26.56
C LEU A 535 21.75 6.69 -25.50
N LYS A 536 22.37 5.51 -25.32
CA LYS A 536 22.04 4.60 -24.21
C LYS A 536 22.43 5.29 -22.89
N SER A 537 21.53 5.35 -21.92
CA SER A 537 21.86 5.67 -20.52
C SER A 537 21.51 4.49 -19.63
N VAL A 538 22.32 4.27 -18.61
CA VAL A 538 21.93 3.43 -17.48
C VAL A 538 20.99 4.25 -16.61
N ALA A 539 19.82 3.69 -16.27
CA ALA A 539 18.77 4.34 -15.48
C ALA A 539 19.03 4.23 -13.98
#